data_AF-A0A538E4R1-F1
#
_entry.id   AF-A0A538E4R1-F1
#
_cell.length_a   1.000
_cell.length_b   1.000
_cell.length_c   1.000
_cell.angle_alpha   90.00
_cell.angle_beta   90.00
_cell.angle_gamma   90.00
#
_symmetry.space_group_name_H-M   'P 1'
#
loop_
_entity.id
_entity.type
_entity.pdbx_description
1 polymer ?
#
loop_
_entity_poly.entity_id
_entity_poly.type
_entity_poly.pdbx_seq_one_letter_code
_entity_poly.pdbx_strand_id
1 'polypeptide(L)'
;MGRQREGAGEVSKRPTTGGAPGLSAMRGLVGYLRDRSIGFKLGLIMLVPTLATVVVGFGALATNISTAHDADRARILAGLSGDAGLLVHDLQDERAAAIMVLTAKDGDTQKTATATYNGLFKASDGASKDYTTHRAALTGLLPPSFRALLSSIDDQLGSLPTLRQQLVNGGSQIIPSTATFRYGNLISSLLAIRDSSSQLAGDSALSYEMRAAAAISQAKEYQSEER
;
A
#
# COMPACT_ATOMS: atom_id res chain seq x y z
N MET A 1 -76.25 -10.00 44.57
CA MET A 1 -77.27 -10.64 43.69
C MET A 1 -76.75 -10.58 42.27
N GLY A 2 -76.24 -11.71 41.76
CA GLY A 2 -75.81 -11.87 40.37
C GLY A 2 -76.77 -12.79 39.62
N ARG A 3 -77.02 -12.45 38.35
CA ARG A 3 -77.71 -13.17 37.25
C ARG A 3 -78.03 -12.07 36.21
N GLN A 4 -77.79 -12.14 34.89
CA GLN A 4 -77.88 -13.18 33.86
C GLN A 4 -77.14 -12.66 32.59
N ARG A 5 -76.35 -13.50 31.89
CA ARG A 5 -76.62 -14.18 30.59
C ARG A 5 -76.76 -13.23 29.37
N GLU A 6 -75.78 -13.18 28.45
CA GLU A 6 -75.45 -14.09 27.32
C GLU A 6 -76.36 -13.95 26.08
N GLY A 7 -75.74 -13.81 24.91
CA GLY A 7 -76.33 -13.89 23.56
C GLY A 7 -75.94 -12.69 22.67
N ALA A 8 -74.84 -12.73 21.89
CA ALA A 8 -74.60 -13.42 20.61
C ALA A 8 -75.09 -12.64 19.37
N GLY A 9 -74.22 -12.49 18.36
CA GLY A 9 -74.49 -11.95 17.02
C GLY A 9 -73.68 -10.69 16.70
N GLU A 10 -72.40 -10.78 16.34
CA GLU A 10 -71.85 -11.07 14.99
C GLU A 10 -71.38 -9.81 14.21
N VAL A 11 -70.05 -9.75 14.10
CA VAL A 11 -69.21 -9.41 12.94
C VAL A 11 -69.43 -8.08 12.18
N SER A 12 -68.48 -7.15 12.39
CA SER A 12 -67.89 -6.41 11.26
C SER A 12 -66.37 -6.26 11.46
N LYS A 13 -65.62 -6.98 10.61
CA LYS A 13 -64.15 -7.02 10.46
C LYS A 13 -63.67 -5.63 10.02
N ARG A 14 -62.76 -4.95 10.77
CA ARG A 14 -61.29 -4.78 10.58
C ARG A 14 -60.84 -4.27 9.18
N PRO A 15 -59.62 -3.72 8.98
CA PRO A 15 -58.49 -3.37 9.88
C PRO A 15 -58.00 -1.90 9.58
N THR A 16 -56.85 -1.32 9.96
CA THR A 16 -55.47 -1.77 9.71
C THR A 16 -54.41 -0.73 10.16
N THR A 17 -53.40 -1.26 10.86
CA THR A 17 -51.95 -0.96 10.93
C THR A 17 -51.33 0.38 11.36
N GLY A 18 -50.17 0.18 12.02
CA GLY A 18 -49.12 1.17 12.28
C GLY A 18 -48.96 1.37 13.79
N GLY A 19 -47.97 0.85 14.49
CA GLY A 19 -46.57 0.64 14.14
C GLY A 19 -45.79 1.03 15.40
N ALA A 20 -44.86 0.17 15.81
CA ALA A 20 -44.10 0.26 17.05
C ALA A 20 -43.25 1.56 17.15
N PRO A 21 -42.78 1.91 18.37
CA PRO A 21 -42.29 3.24 18.71
C PRO A 21 -40.79 3.39 18.44
N GLY A 22 -40.38 4.65 18.30
CA GLY A 22 -39.07 5.07 18.75
C GLY A 22 -38.23 5.75 17.68
N LEU A 23 -38.46 7.04 17.46
CA LEU A 23 -37.43 8.00 17.04
C LEU A 23 -37.86 9.42 17.50
N SER A 24 -38.12 9.60 18.80
CA SER A 24 -38.44 10.92 19.39
C SER A 24 -37.23 11.84 19.58
N ALA A 25 -36.06 11.49 19.02
CA ALA A 25 -34.82 12.28 19.13
C ALA A 25 -34.54 13.18 17.91
N MET A 26 -35.51 13.35 17.00
CA MET A 26 -35.28 14.07 15.74
C MET A 26 -36.03 15.42 15.63
N ARG A 27 -36.67 15.88 16.72
CA ARG A 27 -37.50 17.11 16.70
C ARG A 27 -36.76 18.40 17.09
N GLY A 28 -35.45 18.34 17.35
CA GLY A 28 -34.64 19.50 17.76
C GLY A 28 -33.87 20.23 16.65
N LEU A 29 -33.70 19.64 15.46
CA LEU A 29 -32.78 20.16 14.43
C LEU A 29 -33.45 20.94 13.28
N VAL A 30 -34.79 20.92 13.20
CA VAL A 30 -35.53 21.52 12.07
C VAL A 30 -35.80 23.03 12.28
N GLY A 31 -35.48 23.57 13.45
CA GLY A 31 -35.73 24.99 13.77
C GLY A 31 -34.69 25.99 13.28
N TYR A 32 -33.49 25.56 12.83
CA TYR A 32 -32.36 26.48 12.63
C TYR A 32 -31.98 26.78 11.17
N LEU A 33 -32.70 26.22 10.19
CA LEU A 33 -32.38 26.42 8.75
C LEU A 33 -33.38 27.34 8.01
N ARG A 34 -34.25 28.04 8.74
CA ARG A 34 -35.23 28.96 8.16
C ARG A 34 -34.81 30.42 8.19
N ASP A 35 -33.51 30.71 8.26
CA ASP A 35 -33.03 32.10 8.12
C ASP A 35 -31.58 32.20 7.61
N ARG A 36 -31.32 31.68 6.40
CA ARG A 36 -30.10 32.05 5.67
C ARG A 36 -30.43 32.41 4.22
N SER A 37 -29.70 33.42 3.75
CA SER A 37 -29.91 34.23 2.57
C SER A 37 -30.20 33.45 1.28
N ILE A 38 -31.00 34.09 0.42
CA ILE A 38 -31.36 33.69 -0.95
C ILE A 38 -30.16 33.21 -1.81
N GLY A 39 -28.93 33.61 -1.46
CA GLY A 39 -27.70 33.15 -2.11
C GLY A 39 -27.38 31.65 -1.92
N PHE A 40 -27.77 31.02 -0.81
CA PHE A 40 -27.51 29.59 -0.58
C PHE A 40 -28.36 28.69 -1.49
N LYS A 41 -29.59 29.13 -1.82
CA LYS A 41 -30.47 28.42 -2.76
C LYS A 41 -29.94 28.47 -4.20
N LEU A 42 -29.34 29.57 -4.63
CA LEU A 42 -28.74 29.66 -5.98
C LEU A 42 -27.43 28.87 -6.08
N GLY A 43 -26.59 28.90 -5.04
CA GLY A 43 -25.33 28.17 -5.01
C GLY A 43 -25.51 26.65 -5.15
N LEU A 44 -26.57 26.09 -4.56
CA LEU A 44 -26.83 24.65 -4.61
C LEU A 44 -27.19 24.15 -6.02
N ILE A 45 -27.87 24.97 -6.84
CA ILE A 45 -28.25 24.60 -8.22
C ILE A 45 -27.02 24.69 -9.15
N MET A 46 -26.06 25.58 -8.86
CA MET A 46 -24.82 25.70 -9.63
C MET A 46 -23.74 24.67 -9.21
N LEU A 47 -23.85 24.10 -8.01
CA LEU A 47 -22.92 23.11 -7.47
C LEU A 47 -23.02 21.75 -8.20
N VAL A 48 -24.23 21.32 -8.58
CA VAL A 48 -24.45 20.01 -9.21
C VAL A 48 -23.78 19.92 -10.59
N PRO A 49 -23.95 20.90 -11.50
CA PRO A 49 -23.28 20.88 -12.80
C PRO A 49 -21.76 20.99 -12.67
N THR A 50 -21.25 21.84 -11.78
CA THR A 50 -19.79 22.01 -11.59
C THR A 50 -19.13 20.78 -10.99
N LEU A 51 -19.78 20.12 -10.03
CA LEU A 51 -19.32 18.83 -9.50
C LEU A 51 -19.34 17.74 -10.58
N ALA A 52 -20.36 17.72 -11.45
CA ALA A 52 -20.39 16.79 -12.59
C ALA A 52 -19.24 17.06 -13.57
N THR A 53 -18.94 18.32 -13.91
CA THR A 53 -17.81 18.66 -14.78
C THR A 53 -16.45 18.41 -14.14
N VAL A 54 -16.33 18.50 -12.81
CA VAL A 54 -15.10 18.14 -12.09
C VAL A 54 -14.93 16.62 -12.04
N VAL A 55 -16.00 15.85 -11.78
CA VAL A 55 -15.96 14.38 -11.78
C VAL A 55 -15.71 13.84 -13.20
N VAL A 56 -16.30 14.45 -14.23
CA VAL A 56 -16.09 14.07 -15.63
C VAL A 56 -14.76 14.62 -16.18
N GLY A 57 -14.34 15.82 -15.78
CA GLY A 57 -13.09 16.45 -16.23
C GLY A 57 -11.84 15.79 -15.65
N PHE A 58 -11.90 15.33 -14.39
CA PHE A 58 -10.82 14.53 -13.79
C PHE A 58 -10.98 13.02 -14.05
N GLY A 59 -12.20 12.52 -14.29
CA GLY A 59 -12.45 11.12 -14.64
C GLY A 59 -12.14 10.76 -16.10
N ALA A 60 -12.31 11.69 -17.04
CA ALA A 60 -12.02 11.47 -18.46
C ALA A 60 -10.51 11.45 -18.78
N LEU A 61 -9.66 11.94 -17.87
CA LEU A 61 -8.21 11.78 -17.94
C LEU A 61 -7.75 10.38 -17.46
N ALA A 62 -8.63 9.59 -16.84
CA ALA A 62 -8.28 8.28 -16.28
C ALA A 62 -8.48 7.10 -17.26
N THR A 63 -9.01 7.33 -18.46
CA THR A 63 -9.38 6.25 -19.40
C THR A 63 -8.64 6.27 -20.74
N ASN A 64 -7.35 6.63 -20.74
CA ASN A 64 -6.44 6.36 -21.86
C ASN A 64 -4.95 6.32 -21.44
N ILE A 65 -4.61 5.63 -20.34
CA ILE A 65 -3.20 5.28 -20.05
C ILE A 65 -3.13 3.79 -19.73
N SER A 66 -3.33 2.96 -20.74
CA SER A 66 -3.00 1.55 -20.67
C SER A 66 -1.93 1.22 -21.72
N THR A 67 -0.86 2.00 -21.80
CA THR A 67 0.39 1.58 -22.47
C THR A 67 1.59 2.31 -21.88
N ALA A 68 1.43 3.59 -21.49
CA ALA A 68 2.52 4.35 -20.86
C ALA A 68 2.73 4.04 -19.36
N HIS A 69 1.69 3.65 -18.60
CA HIS A 69 1.83 3.33 -17.17
C HIS A 69 2.61 2.03 -16.91
N ASP A 70 2.54 1.04 -17.80
CA ASP A 70 3.19 -0.26 -17.60
C ASP A 70 4.68 -0.20 -17.92
N ALA A 71 5.06 0.53 -18.97
CA ALA A 71 6.47 0.78 -19.29
C ALA A 71 7.16 1.62 -18.21
N ASP A 72 6.47 2.62 -17.66
CA ASP A 72 6.98 3.44 -16.57
C ASP A 72 7.11 2.63 -15.27
N ARG A 73 6.14 1.76 -14.96
CA ARG A 73 6.23 0.82 -13.83
C ARG A 73 7.36 -0.18 -14.00
N ALA A 74 7.51 -0.78 -15.17
CA ALA A 74 8.60 -1.71 -15.45
C ALA A 74 9.97 -1.02 -15.29
N ARG A 75 10.08 0.23 -15.73
CA ARG A 75 11.30 1.04 -15.55
C ARG A 75 11.57 1.36 -14.09
N ILE A 76 10.55 1.76 -13.32
CA ILE A 76 10.70 2.05 -11.88
C ILE A 76 11.05 0.77 -11.10
N LEU A 77 10.42 -0.37 -11.40
CA LEU A 77 10.73 -1.66 -10.78
C LEU A 77 12.12 -2.16 -11.16
N ALA A 78 12.56 -1.96 -12.40
CA ALA A 78 13.93 -2.26 -12.83
C ALA A 78 14.95 -1.38 -12.11
N GLY A 79 14.66 -0.07 -11.94
CA GLY A 79 15.45 0.85 -11.14
C GLY A 79 15.55 0.39 -9.68
N LEU A 80 14.41 0.13 -9.05
CA LEU A 80 14.34 -0.35 -7.67
C LEU A 80 15.09 -1.69 -7.49
N SER A 81 14.96 -2.61 -8.45
CA SER A 81 15.71 -3.88 -8.42
C SER A 81 17.21 -3.66 -8.58
N GLY A 82 17.63 -2.63 -9.32
CA GLY A 82 19.03 -2.21 -9.45
C GLY A 82 19.57 -1.67 -8.13
N ASP A 83 18.84 -0.74 -7.50
CA ASP A 83 19.23 -0.17 -6.20
C ASP A 83 19.26 -1.22 -5.11
N ALA A 84 18.28 -2.14 -5.10
CA ALA A 84 18.26 -3.28 -4.19
C ALA A 84 19.51 -4.17 -4.39
N GLY A 85 19.97 -4.33 -5.63
CA GLY A 85 21.20 -5.06 -5.95
C GLY A 85 22.46 -4.37 -5.41
N LEU A 86 22.58 -3.06 -5.60
CA LEU A 86 23.68 -2.25 -5.05
C LEU A 86 23.67 -2.28 -3.52
N LEU A 87 22.51 -2.13 -2.91
CA LEU A 87 22.34 -2.20 -1.46
C LEU A 87 22.69 -3.60 -0.92
N VAL A 88 22.31 -4.67 -1.62
CA VAL A 88 22.72 -6.04 -1.26
C VAL A 88 24.24 -6.17 -1.26
N HIS A 89 24.92 -5.63 -2.26
CA HIS A 89 26.39 -5.67 -2.33
C HIS A 89 27.03 -4.98 -1.13
N ASP A 90 26.63 -3.75 -0.84
CA ASP A 90 27.19 -2.98 0.28
C ASP A 90 26.88 -3.64 1.65
N LEU A 91 25.69 -4.24 1.80
CA LEU A 91 25.32 -4.96 3.02
C LEU A 91 26.06 -6.30 3.18
N GLN A 92 26.46 -6.94 2.08
CA GLN A 92 27.30 -8.14 2.13
C GLN A 92 28.71 -7.79 2.63
N ASP A 93 29.27 -6.68 2.15
CA ASP A 93 30.57 -6.18 2.63
C ASP A 93 30.51 -5.78 4.11
N GLU A 94 29.46 -5.07 4.52
CA GLU A 94 29.22 -4.74 5.93
C GLU A 94 29.11 -5.99 6.80
N ARG A 95 28.36 -7.00 6.34
CA ARG A 95 28.23 -8.27 7.07
C ARG A 95 29.57 -8.98 7.22
N ALA A 96 30.39 -9.01 6.18
CA ALA A 96 31.72 -9.61 6.23
C ALA A 96 32.62 -8.87 7.24
N ALA A 97 32.61 -7.54 7.21
CA ALA A 97 33.35 -6.71 8.15
C ALA A 97 32.83 -6.84 9.60
N ALA A 98 31.52 -6.95 9.81
CA ALA A 98 30.94 -7.21 11.11
C ALA A 98 31.42 -8.55 11.71
N ILE A 99 31.57 -9.59 10.88
CA ILE A 99 32.14 -10.86 11.32
C ILE A 99 33.62 -10.69 11.71
N MET A 100 34.40 -9.90 10.98
CA MET A 100 35.78 -9.59 11.36
C MET A 100 35.85 -8.88 12.73
N VAL A 101 34.96 -7.91 12.98
CA VAL A 101 34.87 -7.23 14.28
C VAL A 101 34.58 -8.21 15.41
N LEU A 102 33.66 -9.16 15.19
CA LEU A 102 33.21 -10.11 16.20
C LEU A 102 34.17 -11.29 16.44
N THR A 103 35.06 -11.57 15.48
CA THR A 103 36.02 -12.68 15.55
C THR A 103 37.44 -12.24 15.93
N ALA A 104 37.71 -10.94 15.93
CA ALA A 104 38.99 -10.38 16.37
C ALA A 104 39.27 -10.72 17.83
N LYS A 105 40.47 -11.25 18.11
CA LYS A 105 40.86 -11.75 19.44
C LYS A 105 41.74 -10.78 20.23
N ASP A 106 42.39 -9.85 19.54
CA ASP A 106 43.29 -8.85 20.11
C ASP A 106 42.83 -7.44 19.75
N GLY A 107 43.22 -6.47 20.59
CA GLY A 107 42.70 -5.10 20.51
C GLY A 107 43.11 -4.32 19.26
N ASP A 108 44.28 -4.62 18.67
CA ASP A 108 44.74 -3.93 17.47
C ASP A 108 44.02 -4.43 16.20
N THR A 109 43.85 -5.75 16.09
CA THR A 109 43.01 -6.37 15.07
C THR A 109 41.56 -5.92 15.20
N GLN A 110 41.03 -5.83 16.42
CA GLN A 110 39.66 -5.36 16.67
C GLN A 110 39.48 -3.89 16.25
N LYS A 111 40.43 -3.02 16.57
CA LYS A 111 40.41 -1.61 16.19
C LYS A 111 40.44 -1.45 14.66
N THR A 112 41.30 -2.21 13.98
CA THR A 112 41.39 -2.20 12.52
C THR A 112 40.10 -2.71 11.87
N ALA A 113 39.57 -3.85 12.33
CA ALA A 113 38.30 -4.38 11.83
C ALA A 113 37.14 -3.42 12.05
N THR A 114 37.10 -2.73 13.19
CA THR A 114 36.07 -1.72 13.50
C THR A 114 36.19 -0.51 12.58
N ALA A 115 37.41 -0.06 12.29
CA ALA A 115 37.63 1.03 11.34
C ALA A 115 37.19 0.65 9.91
N THR A 116 37.51 -0.56 9.45
CA THR A 116 37.03 -1.09 8.17
C THR A 116 35.51 -1.14 8.12
N TYR A 117 34.88 -1.70 9.16
CA TYR A 117 33.42 -1.78 9.26
C TYR A 117 32.75 -0.40 9.21
N ASN A 118 33.23 0.56 9.98
CA ASN A 118 32.71 1.93 9.98
C ASN A 118 32.89 2.63 8.63
N GLY A 119 33.95 2.31 7.89
CA GLY A 119 34.23 2.86 6.57
C GLY A 119 33.17 2.49 5.51
N LEU A 120 32.45 1.39 5.72
CA LEU A 120 31.43 0.90 4.78
C LEU A 120 30.07 1.60 4.93
N PHE A 121 29.80 2.21 6.10
CA PHE A 121 28.48 2.81 6.39
C PHE A 121 28.07 3.89 5.39
N LYS A 122 29.04 4.66 4.89
CA LYS A 122 28.74 5.72 3.92
C LYS A 122 28.19 5.17 2.59
N ALA A 123 28.74 4.05 2.12
CA ALA A 123 28.32 3.44 0.86
C ALA A 123 26.90 2.86 1.02
N SER A 124 26.71 2.02 2.03
CA SER A 124 25.43 1.37 2.32
C SER A 124 24.31 2.35 2.68
N ASP A 125 24.60 3.43 3.41
CA ASP A 125 23.61 4.47 3.72
C ASP A 125 23.23 5.25 2.47
N GLY A 126 24.18 5.47 1.55
CA GLY A 126 23.92 6.01 0.22
C GLY A 126 22.97 5.11 -0.57
N ALA A 127 23.31 3.83 -0.72
CA ALA A 127 22.48 2.86 -1.42
C ALA A 127 21.08 2.69 -0.77
N SER A 128 21.01 2.72 0.57
CA SER A 128 19.75 2.67 1.31
C SER A 128 18.88 3.91 1.04
N LYS A 129 19.49 5.10 0.97
CA LYS A 129 18.78 6.33 0.63
C LYS A 129 18.26 6.31 -0.81
N ASP A 130 19.06 5.85 -1.76
CA ASP A 130 18.66 5.76 -3.16
C ASP A 130 17.50 4.77 -3.32
N TYR A 131 17.63 3.58 -2.71
CA TYR A 131 16.55 2.58 -2.63
C TYR A 131 15.26 3.15 -2.04
N THR A 132 15.33 3.80 -0.87
CA THR A 132 14.13 4.36 -0.21
C THR A 132 13.50 5.51 -1.01
N THR A 133 14.30 6.28 -1.74
CA THR A 133 13.82 7.36 -2.63
C THR A 133 13.05 6.78 -3.82
N HIS A 134 13.62 5.80 -4.53
CA HIS A 134 12.94 5.17 -5.66
C HIS A 134 11.74 4.31 -5.22
N ARG A 135 11.81 3.69 -4.05
CA ARG A 135 10.65 3.04 -3.42
C ARG A 135 9.52 4.05 -3.17
N ALA A 136 9.82 5.25 -2.68
CA ALA A 136 8.81 6.28 -2.44
C ALA A 136 8.15 6.78 -3.73
N ALA A 137 8.84 6.67 -4.88
CA ALA A 137 8.28 6.98 -6.19
C ALA A 137 7.27 5.93 -6.70
N LEU A 138 7.24 4.72 -6.11
CA LEU A 138 6.21 3.73 -6.40
C LEU A 138 4.85 4.18 -5.87
N THR A 139 4.16 4.96 -6.67
CA THR A 139 2.79 5.41 -6.42
C THR A 139 1.83 4.53 -7.21
N GLY A 140 1.05 3.69 -6.52
CA GLY A 140 0.10 2.80 -7.19
C GLY A 140 -0.44 1.67 -6.31
N LEU A 141 -1.47 1.00 -6.82
CA LEU A 141 -2.02 -0.22 -6.23
C LEU A 141 -1.03 -1.37 -6.40
N LEU A 142 -0.20 -1.61 -5.39
CA LEU A 142 0.68 -2.77 -5.29
C LEU A 142 -0.02 -3.94 -4.59
N PRO A 143 0.27 -5.20 -4.98
CA PRO A 143 -0.22 -6.38 -4.28
C PRO A 143 0.09 -6.32 -2.77
N PRO A 144 -0.81 -6.79 -1.89
CA PRO A 144 -0.59 -6.76 -0.44
C PRO A 144 0.72 -7.43 0.00
N SER A 145 1.08 -8.56 -0.63
CA SER A 145 2.33 -9.28 -0.36
C SER A 145 3.57 -8.44 -0.67
N PHE A 146 3.58 -7.73 -1.80
CA PHE A 146 4.70 -6.89 -2.19
C PHE A 146 4.84 -5.66 -1.26
N ARG A 147 3.71 -5.07 -0.85
CA ARG A 147 3.73 -3.98 0.16
C ARG A 147 4.27 -4.45 1.50
N ALA A 148 3.91 -5.66 1.94
CA ALA A 148 4.43 -6.24 3.17
C ALA A 148 5.95 -6.49 3.09
N LEU A 149 6.43 -6.99 1.94
CA LEU A 149 7.87 -7.16 1.69
C LEU A 149 8.60 -5.81 1.79
N LEU A 150 8.12 -4.78 1.10
CA LEU A 150 8.73 -3.45 1.13
C LEU A 150 8.75 -2.87 2.54
N SER A 151 7.64 -2.97 3.28
CA SER A 151 7.56 -2.51 4.68
C SER A 151 8.54 -3.24 5.59
N SER A 152 8.66 -4.58 5.43
CA SER A 152 9.64 -5.37 6.19
C SER A 152 11.08 -4.92 5.91
N ILE A 153 11.39 -4.56 4.67
CA ILE A 153 12.71 -4.05 4.30
C ILE A 153 12.95 -2.69 4.96
N ASP A 154 11.96 -1.79 4.95
CA ASP A 154 12.09 -0.47 5.60
C ASP A 154 12.34 -0.62 7.11
N ASP A 155 11.60 -1.49 7.78
CA ASP A 155 11.76 -1.77 9.21
C ASP A 155 13.16 -2.33 9.52
N GLN A 156 13.64 -3.24 8.68
CA GLN A 156 14.98 -3.82 8.80
C GLN A 156 16.07 -2.77 8.58
N LEU A 157 15.95 -1.93 7.54
CA LEU A 157 16.86 -0.81 7.26
C LEU A 157 16.86 0.22 8.40
N GLY A 158 15.69 0.56 8.94
CA GLY A 158 15.56 1.45 10.10
C GLY A 158 16.22 0.88 11.36
N SER A 159 16.35 -0.45 11.46
CA SER A 159 17.02 -1.12 12.58
C SER A 159 18.54 -1.28 12.42
N LEU A 160 19.11 -1.04 11.22
CA LEU A 160 20.54 -1.19 10.96
C LEU A 160 21.42 -0.27 11.82
N PRO A 161 21.12 1.03 12.02
CA PRO A 161 21.95 1.89 12.86
C PRO A 161 22.11 1.36 14.28
N THR A 162 21.05 0.79 14.86
CA THR A 162 21.11 0.15 16.18
C THR A 162 22.02 -1.08 16.18
N LEU A 163 21.93 -1.94 15.15
CA LEU A 163 22.82 -3.09 15.01
C LEU A 163 24.28 -2.66 14.89
N ARG A 164 24.57 -1.62 14.09
CA ARG A 164 25.90 -1.05 13.92
C ARG A 164 26.46 -0.53 15.24
N GLN A 165 25.68 0.25 15.99
CA GLN A 165 26.08 0.75 17.30
C GLN A 165 26.38 -0.38 18.28
N GLN A 166 25.57 -1.44 18.28
CA GLN A 166 25.80 -2.60 19.13
C GLN A 166 27.09 -3.35 18.76
N LEU A 167 27.43 -3.44 17.48
CA LEU A 167 28.66 -4.08 17.01
C LEU A 167 29.91 -3.25 17.33
N VAL A 168 29.83 -1.93 17.17
CA VAL A 168 30.95 -1.01 17.48
C VAL A 168 31.19 -0.89 18.99
N ASN A 169 30.12 -0.75 19.78
CA ASN A 169 30.24 -0.49 21.22
C ASN A 169 30.24 -1.77 22.07
N GLY A 170 29.64 -2.84 21.56
CA GLY A 170 29.31 -4.05 22.32
C GLY A 170 30.00 -5.30 21.79
N GLY A 171 31.15 -5.18 21.12
CA GLY A 171 31.83 -6.25 20.35
C GLY A 171 32.07 -7.60 21.06
N SER A 172 31.84 -7.73 22.37
CA SER A 172 31.88 -9.00 23.12
C SER A 172 30.52 -9.52 23.63
N GLN A 173 29.44 -8.73 23.53
CA GLN A 173 28.09 -9.10 23.98
C GLN A 173 27.17 -9.58 22.84
N ILE A 174 27.54 -9.33 21.58
CA ILE A 174 26.77 -9.78 20.42
C ILE A 174 27.32 -11.11 19.92
N ILE A 175 26.46 -12.11 19.82
CA ILE A 175 26.82 -13.40 19.23
C ILE A 175 26.97 -13.21 17.70
N PRO A 176 28.06 -13.66 17.06
CA PRO A 176 28.29 -13.53 15.62
C PRO A 176 27.13 -14.00 14.73
N SER A 177 26.39 -15.00 15.20
CA SER A 177 25.18 -15.52 14.53
C SER A 177 24.07 -14.48 14.42
N THR A 178 23.96 -13.55 15.37
CA THR A 178 22.93 -12.49 15.36
C THR A 178 23.16 -11.50 14.23
N ALA A 179 24.40 -11.00 14.07
CA ALA A 179 24.74 -10.09 12.98
C ALA A 179 24.54 -10.77 11.63
N THR A 180 25.03 -12.00 11.50
CA THR A 180 24.84 -12.84 10.31
C THR A 180 23.36 -12.99 9.94
N PHE A 181 22.51 -13.28 10.92
CA PHE A 181 21.08 -13.46 10.71
C PHE A 181 20.38 -12.15 10.31
N ARG A 182 20.66 -11.04 11.01
CA ARG A 182 20.03 -9.74 10.75
C ARG A 182 20.36 -9.22 9.36
N TYR A 183 21.64 -9.21 8.99
CA TYR A 183 22.06 -8.84 7.63
C TYR A 183 21.52 -9.83 6.59
N GLY A 184 21.56 -11.14 6.88
CA GLY A 184 21.07 -12.18 5.97
C GLY A 184 19.58 -12.05 5.63
N ASN A 185 18.74 -11.75 6.62
CA ASN A 185 17.30 -11.54 6.40
C ASN A 185 17.02 -10.31 5.54
N LEU A 186 17.73 -9.21 5.79
CA LEU A 186 17.58 -8.00 5.00
C LEU A 186 18.04 -8.22 3.55
N ILE A 187 19.20 -8.83 3.35
CA ILE A 187 19.71 -9.20 2.02
C ILE A 187 18.70 -10.10 1.29
N SER A 188 18.16 -11.11 1.97
CA SER A 188 17.17 -12.02 1.38
C SER A 188 15.88 -11.31 0.98
N SER A 189 15.42 -10.36 1.80
CA SER A 189 14.23 -9.57 1.51
C SER A 189 14.44 -8.64 0.32
N LEU A 190 15.61 -8.00 0.23
CA LEU A 190 16.00 -7.18 -0.92
C LEU A 190 16.08 -8.00 -2.21
N LEU A 191 16.64 -9.21 -2.16
CA LEU A 191 16.69 -10.11 -3.32
C LEU A 191 15.28 -10.55 -3.76
N ALA A 192 14.34 -10.75 -2.82
CA ALA A 192 12.96 -11.11 -3.12
C ALA A 192 12.20 -10.02 -3.91
N ILE A 193 12.69 -8.78 -3.96
CA ILE A 193 12.14 -7.72 -4.82
C ILE A 193 12.24 -8.12 -6.28
N ARG A 194 13.35 -8.74 -6.70
CA ARG A 194 13.55 -9.17 -8.09
C ARG A 194 12.49 -10.19 -8.50
N ASP A 195 12.29 -11.21 -7.68
CA ASP A 195 11.33 -12.28 -7.95
C ASP A 195 9.89 -11.74 -7.97
N SER A 196 9.55 -10.88 -7.01
CA SER A 196 8.24 -10.23 -6.93
C SER A 196 7.99 -9.30 -8.12
N SER A 197 9.02 -8.57 -8.58
CA SER A 197 8.93 -7.67 -9.72
C SER A 197 8.73 -8.45 -11.03
N SER A 198 9.40 -9.59 -11.20
CA SER A 198 9.19 -10.49 -12.34
C SER A 198 7.76 -11.02 -12.39
N GLN A 199 7.20 -11.40 -11.24
CA GLN A 199 5.80 -11.88 -11.16
C GLN A 199 4.81 -10.76 -11.52
N LEU A 200 5.03 -9.56 -10.97
CA LEU A 200 4.15 -8.41 -11.22
C LEU A 200 4.17 -7.97 -12.70
N ALA A 201 5.33 -8.02 -13.35
CA ALA A 201 5.46 -7.74 -14.78
C ALA A 201 4.78 -8.80 -15.66
N GLY A 202 4.78 -10.06 -15.24
CA GLY A 202 4.09 -11.14 -15.95
C GLY A 202 2.56 -11.02 -15.91
N ASP A 203 2.00 -10.69 -14.73
CA ASP A 203 0.55 -10.53 -14.54
C ASP A 203 -0.02 -9.34 -15.32
N SER A 204 0.72 -8.22 -15.37
CA SER A 204 0.32 -7.06 -16.17
C SER A 204 0.34 -7.35 -17.67
N ALA A 205 1.38 -8.04 -18.17
CA ALA A 205 1.49 -8.40 -19.58
C ALA A 205 0.34 -9.33 -20.03
N LEU A 206 0.03 -10.36 -19.23
CA LEU A 206 -1.09 -11.26 -19.50
C LEU A 206 -2.44 -10.52 -19.54
N SER A 207 -2.66 -9.63 -18.55
CA SER A 207 -3.87 -8.80 -18.49
C SER A 207 -4.04 -7.90 -19.73
N TYR A 208 -2.94 -7.39 -20.28
CA TYR A 208 -2.95 -6.61 -21.51
C TYR A 208 -3.31 -7.44 -22.74
N GLU A 209 -2.71 -8.62 -22.89
CA GLU A 209 -2.98 -9.51 -24.01
C GLU A 209 -4.46 -9.94 -24.03
N MET A 210 -5.03 -10.26 -22.86
CA MET A 210 -6.45 -10.57 -22.73
C MET A 210 -7.36 -9.39 -23.12
N ARG A 211 -7.03 -8.16 -22.71
CA ARG A 211 -7.78 -6.96 -23.10
C ARG A 211 -7.63 -6.67 -24.60
N ALA A 212 -6.44 -6.84 -25.16
CA ALA A 212 -6.19 -6.67 -26.58
C ALA A 212 -6.96 -7.71 -27.40
N ALA A 213 -6.94 -8.97 -27.00
CA ALA A 213 -7.70 -10.05 -27.63
C ALA A 213 -9.22 -9.82 -27.53
N ALA A 214 -9.72 -9.33 -26.39
CA ALA A 214 -11.11 -8.96 -26.21
C ALA A 214 -11.52 -7.78 -27.11
N ALA A 215 -10.68 -6.75 -27.23
CA ALA A 215 -10.91 -5.61 -28.12
C ALA A 215 -10.91 -6.04 -29.59
N ILE A 216 -9.98 -6.91 -30.00
CA ILE A 216 -9.93 -7.47 -31.35
C ILE A 216 -11.18 -8.33 -31.63
N SER A 217 -11.63 -9.10 -30.64
CA SER A 217 -12.84 -9.93 -30.77
C SER A 217 -14.10 -9.08 -30.89
N GLN A 218 -14.25 -8.03 -30.07
CA GLN A 218 -15.35 -7.06 -30.23
C GLN A 218 -15.32 -6.38 -31.61
N ALA A 219 -14.14 -5.99 -32.11
CA ALA A 219 -14.02 -5.39 -33.44
C ALA A 219 -14.37 -6.34 -34.59
N LYS A 220 -14.23 -7.67 -34.38
CA LYS A 220 -14.70 -8.68 -35.35
C LYS A 220 -16.21 -8.92 -35.28
N GLU A 221 -16.81 -8.79 -34.10
CA GLU A 221 -18.27 -8.91 -33.91
C GLU A 221 -19.01 -7.76 -34.60
N TYR A 222 -18.56 -6.52 -34.42
CA TYR A 222 -19.13 -5.35 -35.12
C TYR A 222 -19.10 -5.48 -36.65
N GLN A 223 -18.08 -6.13 -37.21
CA GLN A 223 -18.00 -6.40 -38.65
C GLN A 223 -18.82 -7.61 -39.12
N SER A 224 -19.28 -8.45 -38.19
CA SER A 224 -20.20 -9.56 -38.51
C SER A 224 -21.65 -9.13 -38.43
N GLU A 225 -22.00 -8.12 -37.61
CA GLU A 225 -23.37 -7.56 -37.55
C GLU A 225 -23.73 -6.64 -38.73
N GLU A 226 -22.74 -6.13 -39.48
CA GLU A 226 -22.98 -5.28 -40.67
C GLU A 226 -23.17 -6.07 -41.99
N ARG A 227 -23.19 -7.40 -41.97
CA ARG A 227 -23.45 -8.25 -43.15
C ARG A 227 -24.80 -8.96 -43.07
#